data_AF-A0A9C8ZN27-F1
#
_entry.id   AF-A0A9C8ZN27-F1
#
_cell.length_a   1.000
_cell.length_b   1.000
_cell.length_c   1.000
_cell.angle_alpha   90.00
_cell.angle_beta   90.00
_cell.angle_gamma   90.00
#
_symmetry.space_group_name_H-M   'P 1'
#
loop_
_entity.id
_entity.type
_entity.pdbx_description
1 polymer ?
#
loop_
_entity_poly.entity_id
_entity_poly.type
_entity_poly.pdbx_seq_one_letter_code
_entity_poly.pdbx_strand_id
1 'polypeptide(L)' 'EDEDGGQHGVCIFPDGSECEEWAFFRGECGADKTYCARQGYTLEVRDGVPTCVFPDGSSCPDVDYLHGECGPEGG' A
#
# COMPACT_ATOMS: atom_id res chain seq x y z
N GLU A 1 10.16 3.46 -34.48
CA GLU A 1 8.77 3.49 -34.97
C GLU A 1 8.10 2.28 -34.32
N ASP A 2 7.51 2.31 -33.13
CA ASP A 2 6.97 3.32 -32.20
C ASP A 2 7.30 2.79 -30.76
N GLU A 3 8.11 3.40 -29.91
CA GLU A 3 7.85 4.54 -28.98
C GLU A 3 7.02 4.31 -27.70
N ASP A 4 6.69 3.08 -27.28
CA ASP A 4 6.18 2.85 -25.91
C ASP A 4 6.94 1.70 -25.21
N GLY A 5 8.17 2.02 -24.81
CA GLY A 5 9.06 1.14 -24.04
C GLY A 5 8.74 1.11 -22.53
N GLY A 6 7.46 1.22 -22.15
CA GLY A 6 7.05 0.98 -20.78
C GLY A 6 7.07 -0.51 -20.47
N GLN A 7 7.80 -0.95 -19.46
CA GLN A 7 7.59 -2.29 -18.91
C GLN A 7 6.25 -2.25 -18.17
N HIS A 8 5.21 -2.86 -18.73
CA HIS A 8 3.94 -3.04 -18.02
C HIS A 8 4.14 -4.15 -16.98
N GLY A 9 4.54 -3.76 -15.77
CA GLY A 9 4.62 -4.65 -14.62
C GLY A 9 3.22 -4.93 -14.07
N VAL A 10 2.96 -6.17 -13.68
CA VAL A 10 1.80 -6.52 -12.86
C VAL A 10 2.30 -7.13 -11.56
N CYS A 11 1.76 -6.66 -10.43
CA CYS A 11 1.96 -7.28 -9.14
C CYS A 11 1.02 -8.49 -9.03
N ILE A 12 1.57 -9.70 -8.97
CA ILE A 12 0.82 -10.91 -8.66
C ILE A 12 0.91 -11.15 -7.15
N PHE A 13 -0.23 -11.13 -6.49
CA PHE A 13 -0.32 -11.34 -5.04
C PHE A 13 -0.39 -12.85 -4.69
N PRO A 14 -0.09 -13.24 -3.43
CA PRO A 14 -0.13 -14.64 -3.00
C PRO A 14 -1.50 -15.31 -3.13
N ASP A 15 -2.56 -14.51 -3.17
CA ASP A 15 -3.95 -14.94 -3.37
C ASP A 15 -4.29 -15.20 -4.85
N GLY A 16 -3.32 -14.96 -5.75
CA GLY A 16 -3.50 -15.06 -7.20
C GLY A 16 -4.15 -13.82 -7.84
N SER A 17 -4.52 -12.81 -7.04
CA SER A 17 -4.99 -11.53 -7.57
C SER A 17 -3.85 -10.78 -8.24
N GLU A 18 -4.16 -10.10 -9.34
CA GLU A 18 -3.22 -9.32 -10.14
C GLU A 18 -3.61 -7.85 -10.13
N CYS A 19 -2.61 -6.98 -10.11
CA CYS A 19 -2.80 -5.54 -10.09
C CYS A 19 -1.74 -4.88 -10.96
N GLU A 20 -2.13 -3.91 -11.75
CA GLU A 20 -1.20 -3.11 -12.55
C GLU A 20 -0.23 -2.38 -11.61
N GLU A 21 1.07 -2.47 -11.89
CA GLU A 21 2.12 -2.00 -10.97
C GLU A 21 1.97 -0.52 -10.63
N TRP A 22 1.60 0.32 -11.60
CA TRP A 22 1.37 1.74 -11.35
C TRP A 22 0.07 2.02 -10.59
N ALA A 23 -0.98 1.24 -10.83
CA ALA A 23 -2.22 1.29 -10.06
C ALA A 23 -2.00 0.86 -8.60
N PHE A 24 -1.12 -0.13 -8.36
CA PHE A 24 -0.67 -0.49 -7.02
C PHE A 24 0.12 0.64 -6.36
N PHE A 25 1.09 1.21 -7.08
CA PHE A 25 1.90 2.33 -6.59
C PHE A 25 1.06 3.57 -6.24
N ARG A 26 0.00 3.86 -7.01
CA ARG A 26 -0.93 4.97 -6.76
C ARG A 26 -2.03 4.63 -5.74
N GLY A 27 -2.06 3.42 -5.20
CA GLY A 27 -3.12 2.98 -4.29
C GLY A 27 -4.50 2.85 -4.93
N GLU A 28 -4.59 2.87 -6.26
CA GLU A 28 -5.83 2.64 -7.01
C GLU A 28 -6.25 1.16 -6.98
N CYS A 29 -5.30 0.27 -6.67
CA CYS A 29 -5.51 -1.17 -6.61
C CYS A 29 -4.59 -1.82 -5.57
N GLY A 30 -5.00 -2.94 -4.98
CA GLY A 30 -4.21 -3.66 -3.96
C GLY A 30 -4.16 -2.97 -2.59
N ALA A 31 -5.11 -2.08 -2.29
CA ALA A 31 -5.23 -1.46 -0.97
C ALA A 31 -5.34 -2.53 0.15
N ASP A 32 -6.10 -3.60 -0.09
CA ASP A 32 -6.20 -4.79 0.77
C ASP A 32 -4.90 -5.62 0.85
N LYS A 33 -3.88 -5.31 0.04
CA LYS A 33 -2.57 -5.96 0.03
C LYS A 33 -1.47 -5.08 0.64
N THR A 34 -1.80 -3.87 1.10
CA THR A 34 -0.91 -2.98 1.86
C THR A 34 -0.42 -3.64 3.14
N TYR A 35 0.69 -3.13 3.68
CA TYR A 35 1.25 -3.69 4.91
C TYR A 35 0.27 -3.54 6.08
N CYS A 36 -0.36 -2.38 6.21
CA CYS A 36 -1.41 -2.10 7.17
C CYS A 36 -2.56 -3.13 7.13
N ALA A 37 -3.10 -3.39 5.93
CA ALA A 37 -4.20 -4.34 5.75
C ALA A 37 -3.78 -5.78 6.08
N ARG A 38 -2.55 -6.18 5.71
CA ARG A 38 -1.99 -7.49 6.05
C ARG A 38 -1.83 -7.71 7.55
N GLN A 39 -1.51 -6.64 8.28
CA GLN A 39 -1.38 -6.65 9.74
C GLN A 39 -2.74 -6.60 10.46
N GLY A 40 -3.85 -6.50 9.71
CA GLY A 40 -5.20 -6.47 10.25
C GLY A 40 -5.65 -5.11 10.78
N TYR A 41 -4.97 -4.03 10.39
CA TYR A 41 -5.33 -2.66 10.77
C TYR A 41 -6.22 -1.99 9.70
N THR A 42 -6.74 -0.82 10.04
CA THR A 42 -7.63 -0.06 9.15
C THR A 42 -6.80 0.82 8.22
N LEU A 43 -6.96 0.68 6.91
CA LEU A 43 -6.33 1.55 5.93
C LEU A 43 -7.28 2.66 5.50
N GLU A 44 -6.83 3.92 5.56
CA GLU A 44 -7.53 5.09 5.04
C GLU A 44 -6.64 5.82 4.02
N VAL A 45 -7.21 6.31 2.92
CA VAL A 45 -6.46 7.16 1.97
C VAL A 45 -6.64 8.61 2.39
N ARG A 46 -5.55 9.27 2.83
CA ARG A 46 -5.53 10.68 3.22
C ARG A 46 -4.63 11.44 2.25
N ASP A 47 -5.18 12.42 1.53
CA ASP A 47 -4.46 13.19 0.51
C ASP A 47 -3.77 12.34 -0.58
N GLY A 48 -4.38 11.20 -0.94
CA GLY A 48 -3.81 10.25 -1.90
C GLY A 48 -2.71 9.35 -1.32
N VAL A 49 -2.45 9.45 -0.01
CA VAL A 49 -1.47 8.62 0.70
C VAL A 49 -2.19 7.53 1.49
N PRO A 50 -1.87 6.25 1.27
CA PRO A 50 -2.39 5.17 2.11
C PRO A 50 -1.86 5.37 3.53
N THR A 51 -2.77 5.58 4.49
CA THR A 51 -2.50 5.84 5.90
C THR A 51 -3.15 4.76 6.74
N CYS A 52 -2.34 4.02 7.50
CA CYS A 52 -2.78 3.08 8.49
C CYS A 52 -3.32 3.77 9.73
N VAL A 53 -4.45 3.29 10.26
CA VAL A 53 -5.07 3.72 11.51
C VAL A 53 -5.07 2.55 12.48
N PHE A 54 -4.48 2.81 13.65
CA PHE A 54 -4.30 1.82 14.69
C PHE A 54 -5.40 1.91 15.75
N PRO A 55 -5.67 0.82 16.51
CA PRO A 55 -6.67 0.82 17.58
C PRO A 55 -6.33 1.77 18.74
N ASP A 56 -5.07 2.16 18.90
CA ASP A 56 -4.62 3.16 19.88
C ASP A 56 -5.01 4.60 19.47
N GLY A 57 -5.52 4.79 18.24
CA GLY A 57 -5.90 6.08 17.69
C GLY A 57 -4.76 6.80 16.95
N SER A 58 -3.54 6.27 17.01
CA SER A 58 -2.42 6.70 16.18
C SER A 58 -2.64 6.35 14.71
N SER A 59 -2.04 7.12 13.81
CA SER A 59 -2.09 6.88 12.37
C SER A 59 -0.73 7.12 11.73
N CYS A 60 -0.42 6.32 10.71
CA CYS A 60 0.89 6.25 10.10
C CYS A 60 0.77 6.00 8.59
N PRO A 61 1.53 6.67 7.72
CA PRO A 61 1.55 6.26 6.32
C PRO A 61 1.94 4.79 6.19
N ASP A 62 1.30 4.05 5.28
CA ASP A 62 1.55 2.61 5.09
C ASP A 62 3.02 2.33 4.76
N VAL A 63 3.64 3.24 3.97
CA VAL A 63 5.06 3.18 3.62
C VAL A 63 5.94 3.32 4.86
N ASP A 64 5.72 4.31 5.71
CA ASP A 64 6.48 4.48 6.96
C ASP A 64 6.30 3.29 7.91
N TYR A 65 5.07 2.75 7.98
CA TYR A 65 4.80 1.55 8.79
C TYR A 65 5.51 0.31 8.24
N LEU A 66 5.54 0.14 6.91
CA LEU A 66 6.28 -0.93 6.24
C LEU A 66 7.79 -0.81 6.47
N HIS A 67 8.33 0.41 6.46
CA HIS A 67 9.74 0.68 6.70
C HIS A 67 10.12 0.62 8.20
N GLY A 68 9.13 0.52 9.10
CA GLY A 68 9.34 0.51 10.54
C GLY A 68 9.72 1.88 11.11
N GLU A 69 9.51 2.95 10.36
CA GLU A 69 9.76 4.34 10.79
C GLU A 69 8.68 4.83 11.77
N CYS A 70 7.53 4.15 11.78
CA CYS A 70 6.40 4.44 12.64
C CYS A 70 5.56 3.18 12.86
N GLY A 71 4.69 3.13 13.88
CA GLY A 71 3.89 1.96 14.21
C GLY A 71 3.01 2.14 15.45
N PRO A 72 2.14 1.15 15.77
CA PRO A 72 1.24 1.20 16.93
C PRO A 72 1.97 1.03 18.27
N GLU A 73 3.11 0.34 18.27
CA GLU A 73 3.99 0.19 19.42
C GLU A 73 5.13 1.20 19.24
N GLY A 74 4.90 2.44 19.70
CA GLY A 74 5.76 3.62 19.51
C GLY A 74 7.22 3.35 19.14
N GLY A 75 7.61 3.83 17.95
CA GLY A 75 8.98 3.75 17.41
C GLY A 75 10.04 4.39 18.31
#